data_AF-X0Z9T1-F1
#
_entry.id   AF-X0Z9T1-F1
#
_cell.length_a   1.000
_cell.length_b   1.000
_cell.length_c   1.000
_cell.angle_alpha   90.00
_cell.angle_beta   90.00
_cell.angle_gamma   90.00
#
_symmetry.space_group_name_H-M   'P 1'
#
loop_
_entity.id
_entity.type
_entity.pdbx_description
1 polymer ?
#
loop_
_entity_poly.entity_id
_entity_poly.type
_entity_poly.pdbx_seq_one_letter_code
_entity_poly.pdbx_strand_id
1 'polypeptide(L)'
;PNNFPEVGETPGYNTVDATLWYFEAIRSYYQTTGDDLLLLELFPVLQKIIDWHIRGTRYNIHLDPQDGLIYAGEDGVQLTWMDAKIDDWVVTPRIGKPIEISALWYNALRIMEDFTDQLGKPSNNYRESAELTKSGFNRFWNSKSGYCYDVLDGPAGDDPSLRPNQVIAASLFHSPLDAFQTRAVVDVCIRHLLTPYGLRSLSPIQDSGNPNPNYIGKYGGNRRKRDAAYHQGTVWGWLLGPFISAHLHAYRDPVRAKKYLNPIIEQLTTHGIGSISEIFDGDNPFSPRGCIAQAWSVAEILRVWTEINRYMN
;
A
#
# COMPACT_ATOMS: atom_id res chain seq x y z
N PRO A 1 -13.72 8.79 2.57
CA PRO A 1 -13.76 8.72 4.05
C PRO A 1 -13.13 7.40 4.49
N ASN A 2 -12.63 7.30 5.73
CA ASN A 2 -12.02 6.09 6.27
C ASN A 2 -13.08 5.10 6.80
N ASN A 3 -14.14 5.62 7.43
CA ASN A 3 -15.31 4.85 7.84
C ASN A 3 -16.60 5.40 7.20
N PHE A 4 -17.59 4.52 7.05
CA PHE A 4 -18.94 4.85 6.61
C PHE A 4 -19.89 4.49 7.76
N PRO A 5 -20.21 5.45 8.63
CA PRO A 5 -21.00 5.17 9.83
C PRO A 5 -22.48 4.96 9.50
N GLU A 6 -23.26 4.55 10.51
CA GLU A 6 -24.71 4.41 10.39
C GLU A 6 -25.39 5.74 10.02
N VAL A 7 -26.62 5.66 9.51
CA VAL A 7 -27.37 6.81 8.99
C VAL A 7 -27.48 7.92 10.05
N GLY A 8 -26.93 9.10 9.73
CA GLY A 8 -26.99 10.31 10.57
C GLY A 8 -25.66 10.74 11.19
N GLU A 9 -24.64 9.89 11.15
CA GLU A 9 -23.29 10.24 11.63
C GLU A 9 -22.39 10.82 10.53
N THR A 10 -21.44 11.67 10.92
CA THR A 10 -20.47 12.24 9.99
C THR A 10 -19.33 11.24 9.75
N PRO A 11 -19.03 10.88 8.48
CA PRO A 11 -17.88 10.02 8.19
C PRO A 11 -16.57 10.62 8.69
N GLY A 12 -15.64 9.76 9.12
CA GLY A 12 -14.25 10.10 9.39
C GLY A 12 -13.50 10.34 8.09
N TYR A 13 -12.89 11.52 7.94
CA TYR A 13 -12.13 11.91 6.75
C TYR A 13 -10.61 11.88 6.99
N ASN A 14 -10.14 11.11 7.96
CA ASN A 14 -8.72 10.95 8.32
C ASN A 14 -8.05 9.83 7.50
N THR A 15 -8.09 9.94 6.16
CA THR A 15 -7.44 8.99 5.25
C THR A 15 -6.86 9.74 4.07
N VAL A 16 -5.59 9.46 3.73
CA VAL A 16 -4.95 9.95 2.50
C VAL A 16 -4.95 8.90 1.38
N ASP A 17 -5.00 7.62 1.73
CA ASP A 17 -4.94 6.49 0.79
C ASP A 17 -6.29 6.16 0.12
N ALA A 18 -7.42 6.30 0.81
CA ALA A 18 -8.70 5.75 0.36
C ALA A 18 -9.12 6.25 -1.03
N THR A 19 -9.00 7.55 -1.30
CA THR A 19 -9.36 8.11 -2.62
C THR A 19 -8.38 7.70 -3.71
N LEU A 20 -7.12 7.41 -3.36
CA LEU A 20 -6.14 6.97 -4.35
C LEU A 20 -6.33 5.49 -4.71
N TRP A 21 -6.69 4.65 -3.74
CA TRP A 21 -7.13 3.27 -4.01
C TRP A 21 -8.40 3.22 -4.87
N TYR A 22 -9.28 4.23 -4.77
CA TYR A 22 -10.47 4.32 -5.61
C TYR A 22 -10.13 4.40 -7.10
N PHE A 23 -9.05 5.11 -7.50
CA PHE A 23 -8.61 5.12 -8.90
C PHE A 23 -8.22 3.73 -9.38
N GLU A 24 -7.46 2.98 -8.56
CA GLU A 24 -7.05 1.60 -8.90
C GLU A 24 -8.26 0.67 -9.00
N ALA A 25 -9.26 0.83 -8.12
CA ALA A 25 -10.50 0.07 -8.18
C ALA A 25 -11.28 0.34 -9.48
N ILE A 26 -11.45 1.61 -9.87
CA ILE A 26 -12.13 1.99 -11.12
C ILE A 26 -11.34 1.53 -12.34
N ARG A 27 -10.01 1.66 -12.34
CA ARG A 27 -9.15 1.13 -13.40
C ARG A 27 -9.29 -0.38 -13.56
N SER A 28 -9.24 -1.13 -12.44
CA SER A 28 -9.40 -2.60 -12.47
C SER A 28 -10.78 -3.02 -12.95
N TYR A 29 -11.82 -2.30 -12.53
CA TYR A 29 -13.19 -2.51 -12.99
C TYR A 29 -13.30 -2.26 -14.49
N TYR A 30 -12.83 -1.11 -14.96
CA TYR A 30 -12.91 -0.72 -16.36
C TYR A 30 -12.12 -1.68 -17.27
N GLN A 31 -10.89 -2.07 -16.90
CA GLN A 31 -10.10 -3.04 -17.65
C GLN A 31 -10.83 -4.38 -17.82
N THR A 32 -11.66 -4.76 -16.86
CA THR A 32 -12.39 -6.04 -16.89
C THR A 32 -13.71 -5.94 -17.67
N THR A 33 -14.36 -4.78 -17.66
CA THR A 33 -15.75 -4.63 -18.15
C THR A 33 -15.86 -3.84 -19.44
N GLY A 34 -14.95 -2.91 -19.70
CA GLY A 34 -15.07 -1.94 -20.79
C GLY A 34 -16.28 -1.00 -20.64
N ASP A 35 -16.78 -0.77 -19.43
CA ASP A 35 -17.98 0.04 -19.19
C ASP A 35 -17.70 1.54 -19.36
N ASP A 36 -17.81 2.00 -20.61
CA ASP A 36 -17.64 3.40 -20.99
C ASP A 36 -18.68 4.33 -20.34
N LEU A 37 -19.89 3.84 -20.04
CA LEU A 37 -20.95 4.64 -19.43
C LEU A 37 -20.60 4.98 -17.98
N LEU A 38 -20.18 3.97 -17.20
CA LEU A 38 -19.73 4.21 -15.83
C LEU A 38 -18.47 5.07 -15.80
N LEU A 39 -17.53 4.86 -16.73
CA LEU A 39 -16.35 5.71 -16.83
C LEU A 39 -16.73 7.17 -17.08
N LEU A 40 -17.62 7.44 -18.05
CA LEU A 40 -18.12 8.78 -18.33
C LEU A 40 -18.80 9.44 -17.11
N GLU A 41 -19.58 8.67 -16.35
CA GLU A 41 -20.26 9.14 -15.14
C GLU A 41 -19.27 9.51 -14.02
N LEU A 42 -18.27 8.66 -13.77
CA LEU A 42 -17.33 8.83 -12.66
C LEU A 42 -16.17 9.77 -12.98
N PHE A 43 -15.83 9.97 -14.25
CA PHE A 43 -14.68 10.78 -14.66
C PHE A 43 -14.67 12.18 -14.02
N PRO A 44 -15.77 12.98 -14.01
CA PRO A 44 -15.78 14.29 -13.33
C PRO A 44 -15.51 14.23 -11.82
N VAL A 45 -15.86 13.12 -11.16
CA VAL A 45 -15.55 12.90 -9.73
C VAL A 45 -14.06 12.65 -9.55
N LEU A 46 -13.46 11.80 -10.39
CA LEU A 46 -12.02 11.54 -10.38
C LEU A 46 -11.21 12.83 -10.62
N GLN A 47 -11.63 13.67 -11.58
CA GLN A 47 -11.02 14.98 -11.80
C GLN A 47 -11.04 15.86 -10.55
N LYS A 48 -12.19 15.95 -9.86
CA LYS A 48 -12.31 16.73 -8.63
C LYS A 48 -11.40 16.20 -7.53
N ILE A 49 -11.20 14.89 -7.43
CA ILE A 49 -10.29 14.30 -6.45
C ILE A 49 -8.85 14.77 -6.73
N ILE A 50 -8.40 14.71 -7.98
CA ILE A 50 -7.07 15.23 -8.39
C ILE A 50 -6.94 16.72 -8.02
N ASP A 51 -7.93 17.54 -8.40
CA ASP A 51 -7.92 18.98 -8.11
C ASP A 51 -7.78 19.29 -6.61
N TRP A 52 -8.45 18.51 -5.75
CA TRP A 52 -8.36 18.70 -4.30
C TRP A 52 -7.01 18.27 -3.72
N HIS A 53 -6.37 17.23 -4.25
CA HIS A 53 -5.01 16.88 -3.85
C HIS A 53 -4.02 17.98 -4.25
N ILE A 54 -4.19 18.58 -5.44
CA ILE A 54 -3.35 19.70 -5.90
C ILE A 54 -3.53 20.94 -5.00
N ARG A 55 -4.78 21.30 -4.69
CA ARG A 55 -5.08 22.49 -3.86
C ARG A 55 -4.72 22.32 -2.39
N GLY A 56 -4.75 21.08 -1.92
CA GLY A 56 -4.66 20.73 -0.52
C GLY A 56 -6.02 20.52 0.14
N THR A 57 -6.03 19.62 1.14
CA THR A 57 -7.19 19.28 1.94
C THR A 57 -6.85 19.32 3.44
N ARG A 58 -7.66 18.70 4.30
CA ARG A 58 -7.41 18.63 5.74
C ARG A 58 -6.12 17.85 6.04
N TYR A 59 -5.59 18.00 7.25
CA TYR A 59 -4.42 17.24 7.74
C TYR A 59 -3.16 17.42 6.90
N ASN A 60 -3.02 18.61 6.33
CA ASN A 60 -1.91 18.97 5.46
C ASN A 60 -1.72 18.03 4.25
N ILE A 61 -2.78 17.40 3.75
CA ILE A 61 -2.71 16.56 2.55
C ILE A 61 -2.67 17.47 1.32
N HIS A 62 -1.55 17.55 0.61
CA HIS A 62 -1.39 18.40 -0.57
C HIS A 62 -0.25 17.93 -1.49
N LEU A 63 -0.33 18.33 -2.75
CA LEU A 63 0.79 18.20 -3.70
C LEU A 63 1.90 19.19 -3.35
N ASP A 64 3.14 18.70 -3.22
CA ASP A 64 4.32 19.54 -3.21
C ASP A 64 4.72 19.87 -4.67
N PRO A 65 4.66 21.13 -5.11
CA PRO A 65 4.97 21.49 -6.49
C PRO A 65 6.46 21.38 -6.83
N GLN A 66 7.36 21.23 -5.85
CA GLN A 66 8.79 21.12 -6.11
C GLN A 66 9.19 19.74 -6.65
N ASP A 67 8.49 18.69 -6.23
CA ASP A 67 8.81 17.31 -6.62
C ASP A 67 7.60 16.50 -7.10
N GLY A 68 6.39 17.07 -7.04
CA GLY A 68 5.16 16.41 -7.47
C GLY A 68 4.68 15.30 -6.53
N LEU A 69 5.22 15.21 -5.31
CA LEU A 69 4.84 14.19 -4.34
C LEU A 69 3.72 14.70 -3.41
N ILE A 70 2.91 13.78 -2.89
CA ILE A 70 1.87 14.13 -1.91
C ILE A 70 2.48 14.16 -0.51
N TYR A 71 2.47 15.34 0.10
CA TYR A 71 2.69 15.49 1.53
C TYR A 71 1.39 15.16 2.26
N ALA A 72 1.48 14.48 3.40
CA ALA A 72 0.36 14.20 4.27
C ALA A 72 0.80 14.11 5.74
N GLY A 73 -0.04 14.61 6.64
CA GLY A 73 0.12 14.41 8.07
C GLY A 73 0.34 15.70 8.86
N GLU A 74 -0.06 15.64 10.11
CA GLU A 74 0.19 16.62 11.16
C GLU A 74 0.26 15.87 12.49
N ASP A 75 0.81 16.52 13.52
CA ASP A 75 0.99 15.88 14.83
C ASP A 75 -0.33 15.34 15.39
N GLY A 76 -0.28 14.09 15.87
CA GLY A 76 -1.43 13.43 16.50
C GLY A 76 -2.45 12.83 15.52
N VAL A 77 -2.20 12.87 14.21
CA VAL A 77 -3.10 12.31 13.19
C VAL A 77 -2.49 11.10 12.49
N GLN A 78 -3.32 10.09 12.23
CA GLN A 78 -3.00 8.88 11.50
C GLN A 78 -3.84 8.81 10.21
N LEU A 79 -3.17 8.86 9.06
CA LEU A 79 -3.82 9.03 7.74
C LEU A 79 -3.62 7.88 6.77
N THR A 80 -2.60 7.04 6.99
CA THR A 80 -2.29 5.89 6.14
C THR A 80 -2.83 4.62 6.77
N TRP A 81 -2.98 3.53 6.03
CA TRP A 81 -3.38 2.21 6.54
C TRP A 81 -2.62 1.70 7.79
N MET A 82 -1.42 2.24 8.08
CA MET A 82 -0.73 2.05 9.36
C MET A 82 -1.27 3.00 10.46
N ASP A 83 -2.55 2.87 10.83
CA ASP A 83 -3.33 3.86 11.59
C ASP A 83 -3.57 3.52 13.08
N ALA A 84 -2.73 2.71 13.71
CA ALA A 84 -2.85 2.44 15.15
C ALA A 84 -2.62 3.70 16.01
N LYS A 85 -3.61 4.04 16.85
CA LYS A 85 -3.55 5.13 17.84
C LYS A 85 -4.07 4.70 19.22
N ILE A 86 -3.29 5.01 20.26
CA ILE A 86 -3.60 4.71 21.67
C ILE A 86 -3.74 6.04 22.40
N ASP A 87 -4.98 6.41 22.73
CA ASP A 87 -5.30 7.74 23.26
C ASP A 87 -4.72 8.81 22.33
N ASP A 88 -3.72 9.59 22.76
CA ASP A 88 -3.05 10.60 21.91
C ASP A 88 -1.80 10.09 21.18
N TRP A 89 -1.35 8.87 21.47
CA TRP A 89 -0.14 8.30 20.88
C TRP A 89 -0.43 7.63 19.54
N VAL A 90 0.05 8.23 18.45
CA VAL A 90 0.13 7.59 17.13
C VAL A 90 1.34 6.64 17.13
N VAL A 91 1.08 5.34 16.97
CA VAL A 91 2.12 4.29 17.12
C VAL A 91 3.11 4.31 15.95
N THR A 92 2.60 4.54 14.74
CA THR A 92 3.36 4.60 13.49
C THR A 92 3.07 5.91 12.77
N PRO A 93 3.60 7.05 13.26
CA PRO A 93 3.41 8.33 12.59
C PRO A 93 4.13 8.30 11.24
N ARG A 94 3.42 8.62 10.17
CA ARG A 94 3.94 8.66 8.79
C ARG A 94 3.69 10.04 8.18
N ILE A 95 4.03 11.07 8.95
CA ILE A 95 3.97 12.48 8.55
C ILE A 95 5.11 12.74 7.57
N GLY A 96 4.82 13.38 6.44
CA GLY A 96 5.78 13.60 5.36
C GLY A 96 5.20 13.15 4.03
N LYS A 97 6.02 12.49 3.21
CA LYS A 97 5.63 11.88 1.94
C LYS A 97 5.76 10.36 2.04
N PRO A 98 4.71 9.62 2.42
CA PRO A 98 4.74 8.16 2.45
C PRO A 98 4.91 7.59 1.03
N ILE A 99 5.71 6.52 0.91
CA ILE A 99 6.06 5.96 -0.39
C ILE A 99 4.85 5.44 -1.18
N GLU A 100 3.93 4.72 -0.54
CA GLU A 100 2.79 4.13 -1.21
C GLU A 100 1.77 5.20 -1.61
N ILE A 101 1.63 6.28 -0.84
CA ILE A 101 0.77 7.41 -1.20
C ILE A 101 1.31 8.11 -2.45
N SER A 102 2.62 8.35 -2.48
CA SER A 102 3.29 8.93 -3.65
C SER A 102 3.17 8.04 -4.89
N ALA A 103 3.26 6.72 -4.72
CA ALA A 103 3.12 5.78 -5.83
C ALA A 103 1.66 5.65 -6.31
N LEU A 104 0.70 5.62 -5.39
CA LEU A 104 -0.72 5.63 -5.69
C LEU A 104 -1.15 6.93 -6.39
N TRP A 105 -0.56 8.07 -6.01
CA TRP A 105 -0.76 9.34 -6.70
C TRP A 105 -0.24 9.31 -8.14
N TYR A 106 1.00 8.85 -8.35
CA TYR A 106 1.53 8.62 -9.69
C TYR A 106 0.61 7.69 -10.52
N ASN A 107 0.18 6.57 -9.94
CA ASN A 107 -0.73 5.64 -10.59
C ASN A 107 -2.07 6.30 -10.95
N ALA A 108 -2.65 7.10 -10.04
CA ALA A 108 -3.89 7.84 -10.30
C ALA A 108 -3.75 8.83 -11.46
N LEU A 109 -2.64 9.57 -11.55
CA LEU A 109 -2.38 10.49 -12.65
C LEU A 109 -2.26 9.75 -13.99
N ARG A 110 -1.56 8.61 -14.02
CA ARG A 110 -1.43 7.77 -15.22
C ARG A 110 -2.76 7.10 -15.61
N ILE A 111 -3.58 6.70 -14.64
CA ILE A 111 -4.94 6.22 -14.88
C ILE A 111 -5.81 7.32 -15.48
N MET A 112 -5.71 8.55 -14.98
CA MET A 112 -6.44 9.69 -15.52
C MET A 112 -6.02 10.01 -16.95
N GLU A 113 -4.73 9.89 -17.26
CA GLU A 113 -4.21 9.99 -18.62
C GLU A 113 -4.83 8.92 -19.54
N ASP A 114 -4.81 7.65 -19.14
CA ASP A 114 -5.43 6.55 -19.91
C ASP A 114 -6.92 6.79 -20.14
N PHE A 115 -7.65 7.24 -19.11
CA PHE A 115 -9.07 7.55 -19.21
C PHE A 115 -9.36 8.76 -20.08
N THR A 116 -8.52 9.79 -20.06
CA THR A 116 -8.67 10.92 -20.98
C THR A 116 -8.50 10.49 -22.42
N ASP A 117 -7.51 9.64 -22.72
CA ASP A 117 -7.28 9.13 -24.06
C ASP A 117 -8.49 8.30 -24.53
N GLN A 118 -9.02 7.43 -23.67
CA GLN A 118 -10.21 6.62 -23.94
C GLN A 118 -11.46 7.49 -24.21
N LEU A 119 -11.63 8.59 -23.48
CA LEU A 119 -12.77 9.49 -23.62
C LEU A 119 -12.58 10.57 -24.69
N GLY A 120 -11.43 10.61 -25.39
CA GLY A 120 -11.10 11.64 -26.36
C GLY A 120 -10.98 13.05 -25.75
N LYS A 121 -10.49 13.13 -24.50
CA LYS A 121 -10.29 14.38 -23.74
C LYS A 121 -8.79 14.74 -23.66
N PRO A 122 -8.43 16.02 -23.43
CA PRO A 122 -7.03 16.41 -23.26
C PRO A 122 -6.39 15.78 -22.02
N SER A 123 -5.19 15.21 -22.16
CA SER A 123 -4.46 14.47 -21.12
C SER A 123 -3.19 15.16 -20.61
N ASN A 124 -2.77 16.27 -21.23
CA ASN A 124 -1.47 16.93 -20.99
C ASN A 124 -1.19 17.22 -19.52
N ASN A 125 -2.15 17.78 -18.79
CA ASN A 125 -1.95 18.16 -17.38
C ASN A 125 -1.66 16.94 -16.47
N TYR A 126 -2.31 15.80 -16.73
CA TYR A 126 -2.07 14.57 -15.96
C TYR A 126 -0.72 13.96 -16.32
N ARG A 127 -0.36 13.95 -17.60
CA ARG A 127 0.96 13.50 -18.07
C ARG A 127 2.09 14.32 -17.47
N GLU A 128 2.01 15.64 -17.54
CA GLU A 128 3.03 16.54 -16.98
C GLU A 128 3.18 16.36 -15.46
N SER A 129 2.05 16.26 -14.75
CA SER A 129 2.06 16.01 -13.30
C SER A 129 2.65 14.63 -12.97
N ALA A 130 2.36 13.61 -13.79
CA ALA A 130 2.89 12.26 -13.59
C ALA A 130 4.41 12.21 -13.80
N GLU A 131 4.93 12.91 -14.82
CA GLU A 131 6.38 12.99 -15.05
C GLU A 131 7.11 13.75 -13.93
N LEU A 132 6.53 14.84 -13.43
CA LEU A 132 7.07 15.52 -12.24
C LEU A 132 7.08 14.58 -11.03
N THR A 133 5.96 13.93 -10.75
CA THR A 133 5.81 12.96 -9.65
C THR A 133 6.85 11.84 -9.77
N LYS A 134 7.04 11.29 -10.98
CA LYS A 134 8.03 10.23 -11.25
C LYS A 134 9.45 10.70 -11.01
N SER A 135 9.77 11.93 -11.43
CA SER A 135 11.07 12.54 -11.17
C SER A 135 11.32 12.67 -9.67
N GLY A 136 10.34 13.20 -8.92
CA GLY A 136 10.40 13.32 -7.47
C GLY A 136 10.45 11.96 -6.77
N PHE A 137 9.78 10.94 -7.30
CA PHE A 137 9.73 9.60 -6.71
C PHE A 137 11.12 8.96 -6.62
N ASN A 138 12.06 9.35 -7.48
CA ASN A 138 13.45 8.88 -7.40
C ASN A 138 14.12 9.20 -6.06
N ARG A 139 13.64 10.21 -5.32
CA ARG A 139 14.12 10.54 -3.97
C ARG A 139 13.91 9.41 -2.97
N PHE A 140 12.91 8.54 -3.18
CA PHE A 140 12.65 7.41 -2.29
C PHE A 140 13.75 6.35 -2.36
N TRP A 141 14.51 6.25 -3.45
CA TRP A 141 15.51 5.20 -3.61
C TRP A 141 16.74 5.45 -2.71
N ASN A 142 16.93 4.61 -1.70
CA ASN A 142 18.14 4.62 -0.88
C ASN A 142 19.16 3.64 -1.46
N SER A 143 20.10 4.18 -2.24
CA SER A 143 21.14 3.41 -2.92
C SER A 143 22.10 2.68 -1.97
N LYS A 144 22.27 3.17 -0.73
CA LYS A 144 23.14 2.55 0.28
C LYS A 144 22.51 1.26 0.82
N SER A 145 21.21 1.30 1.10
CA SER A 145 20.49 0.18 1.69
C SER A 145 19.92 -0.78 0.63
N GLY A 146 19.79 -0.32 -0.62
CA GLY A 146 19.28 -1.11 -1.75
C GLY A 146 17.76 -1.32 -1.70
N TYR A 147 17.04 -0.41 -1.05
CA TYR A 147 15.58 -0.37 -0.97
C TYR A 147 15.10 1.06 -0.75
N CYS A 148 13.79 1.29 -0.70
CA CYS A 148 13.25 2.64 -0.61
C CYS A 148 13.08 3.13 0.84
N TYR A 149 13.24 4.44 1.07
CA TYR A 149 12.73 5.10 2.28
C TYR A 149 11.22 4.86 2.41
N ASP A 150 10.73 4.69 3.64
CA ASP A 150 9.30 4.50 3.88
C ASP A 150 8.51 5.82 3.81
N VAL A 151 9.14 6.90 4.27
CA VAL A 151 8.61 8.27 4.29
C VAL A 151 9.75 9.23 3.99
N LEU A 152 9.51 10.23 3.13
CA LEU A 152 10.43 11.36 2.93
C LEU A 152 9.93 12.61 3.65
N ASP A 153 10.84 13.54 3.94
CA ASP A 153 10.53 14.87 4.46
C ASP A 153 9.67 14.84 5.76
N GLY A 154 9.88 13.81 6.57
CA GLY A 154 9.23 13.68 7.87
C GLY A 154 9.84 14.65 8.91
N PRO A 155 9.22 14.80 10.09
CA PRO A 155 9.71 15.71 11.14
C PRO A 155 11.15 15.44 11.60
N ALA A 156 11.63 14.19 11.44
CA ALA A 156 13.00 13.77 11.77
C ALA A 156 13.88 13.54 10.52
N GLY A 157 13.43 13.97 9.34
CA GLY A 157 14.03 13.64 8.05
C GLY A 157 13.41 12.39 7.42
N ASP A 158 14.12 11.80 6.44
CA ASP A 158 13.68 10.61 5.71
C ASP A 158 13.74 9.36 6.60
N ASP A 159 12.70 8.52 6.58
CA ASP A 159 12.62 7.28 7.36
C ASP A 159 13.22 6.10 6.58
N PRO A 160 14.39 5.56 6.98
CA PRO A 160 15.02 4.43 6.31
C PRO A 160 14.47 3.08 6.76
N SER A 161 13.40 3.03 7.54
CA SER A 161 12.84 1.78 8.05
C SER A 161 12.40 0.85 6.91
N LEU A 162 12.93 -0.38 6.91
CA LEU A 162 12.48 -1.41 5.97
C LEU A 162 11.06 -1.87 6.30
N ARG A 163 10.09 -1.35 5.55
CA ARG A 163 8.66 -1.64 5.64
C ARG A 163 8.10 -2.11 4.30
N PRO A 164 6.94 -2.80 4.27
CA PRO A 164 6.40 -3.39 3.05
C PRO A 164 5.71 -2.38 2.12
N ASN A 165 5.58 -1.10 2.49
CA ASN A 165 4.90 -0.10 1.67
C ASN A 165 5.52 0.08 0.27
N GLN A 166 6.83 -0.13 0.14
CA GLN A 166 7.53 -0.19 -1.15
C GLN A 166 7.02 -1.30 -2.08
N VAL A 167 6.48 -2.39 -1.53
CA VAL A 167 5.88 -3.47 -2.34
C VAL A 167 4.59 -3.00 -2.96
N ILE A 168 3.80 -2.16 -2.26
CA ILE A 168 2.61 -1.53 -2.84
C ILE A 168 3.04 -0.73 -4.07
N ALA A 169 4.04 0.15 -3.92
CA ALA A 169 4.57 0.95 -5.04
C ALA A 169 5.01 0.08 -6.23
N ALA A 170 5.74 -1.02 -5.98
CA ALA A 170 6.21 -1.95 -7.00
C ALA A 170 5.09 -2.77 -7.67
N SER A 171 3.93 -2.90 -7.01
CA SER A 171 2.81 -3.74 -7.45
C SER A 171 1.80 -3.03 -8.35
N LEU A 172 1.80 -1.69 -8.36
CA LEU A 172 0.78 -0.90 -9.07
C LEU A 172 0.86 -1.10 -10.58
N PHE A 173 -0.30 -0.94 -11.25
CA PHE A 173 -0.42 -1.04 -12.70
C PHE A 173 0.52 -0.05 -13.41
N HIS A 174 0.51 1.21 -12.97
CA HIS A 174 1.55 2.18 -13.27
C HIS A 174 2.45 2.35 -12.04
N SER A 175 3.53 1.57 -11.99
CA SER A 175 4.57 1.73 -10.97
C SER A 175 5.56 2.85 -11.35
N PRO A 176 5.97 3.72 -10.41
CA PRO A 176 7.04 4.70 -10.65
C PRO A 176 8.44 4.08 -10.54
N LEU A 177 8.57 2.86 -10.01
CA LEU A 177 9.86 2.17 -9.86
C LEU A 177 10.32 1.56 -11.19
N ASP A 178 11.62 1.64 -11.46
CA ASP A 178 12.21 0.93 -12.58
C ASP A 178 12.34 -0.58 -12.34
N ALA A 179 12.75 -1.33 -13.36
CA ALA A 179 12.87 -2.79 -13.27
C ALA A 179 13.94 -3.26 -12.27
N PHE A 180 15.02 -2.50 -12.10
CA PHE A 180 16.08 -2.82 -11.14
C PHE A 180 15.58 -2.59 -9.72
N GLN A 181 14.98 -1.43 -9.44
CA GLN A 181 14.42 -1.08 -8.15
C GLN A 181 13.29 -2.04 -7.77
N THR A 182 12.37 -2.36 -8.69
CA THR A 182 11.28 -3.33 -8.48
C THR A 182 11.84 -4.68 -8.06
N ARG A 183 12.89 -5.18 -8.74
CA ARG A 183 13.55 -6.44 -8.36
C ARG A 183 14.19 -6.37 -6.98
N ALA A 184 14.94 -5.30 -6.70
CA ALA A 184 15.62 -5.11 -5.42
C ALA A 184 14.62 -5.03 -4.24
N VAL A 185 13.50 -4.32 -4.43
CA VAL A 185 12.38 -4.25 -3.49
C VAL A 185 11.82 -5.64 -3.19
N VAL A 186 11.55 -6.46 -4.22
CA VAL A 186 11.03 -7.82 -4.01
C VAL A 186 12.06 -8.70 -3.29
N ASP A 187 13.33 -8.65 -3.69
CA ASP A 187 14.41 -9.43 -3.07
C ASP A 187 14.58 -9.10 -1.58
N VAL A 188 14.60 -7.81 -1.21
CA VAL A 188 14.74 -7.42 0.19
C VAL A 188 13.52 -7.84 1.01
N CYS A 189 12.31 -7.75 0.44
CA CYS A 189 11.09 -8.18 1.11
C CYS A 189 11.05 -9.69 1.31
N ILE A 190 11.50 -10.49 0.33
CA ILE A 190 11.67 -11.94 0.48
C ILE A 190 12.60 -12.26 1.65
N ARG A 191 13.71 -11.54 1.79
CA ARG A 191 14.71 -11.81 2.83
C ARG A 191 14.25 -11.46 4.24
N HIS A 192 13.52 -10.35 4.41
CA HIS A 192 13.31 -9.77 5.74
C HIS A 192 11.84 -9.69 6.16
N LEU A 193 10.91 -9.51 5.22
CA LEU A 193 9.51 -9.22 5.53
C LEU A 193 8.58 -10.38 5.24
N LEU A 194 8.84 -11.18 4.21
CA LEU A 194 7.98 -12.28 3.81
C LEU A 194 7.92 -13.36 4.89
N THR A 195 6.70 -13.82 5.14
CA THR A 195 6.37 -14.94 6.02
C THR A 195 5.40 -15.87 5.28
N PRO A 196 5.02 -17.03 5.84
CA PRO A 196 4.10 -17.95 5.16
C PRO A 196 2.74 -17.30 4.79
N TYR A 197 2.24 -16.37 5.60
CA TYR A 197 0.86 -15.87 5.47
C TYR A 197 0.75 -14.41 5.03
N GLY A 198 1.87 -13.72 4.81
CA GLY A 198 1.90 -12.29 4.47
C GLY A 198 3.25 -11.64 4.74
N LEU A 199 3.28 -10.31 4.80
CA LEU A 199 4.51 -9.54 5.08
C LEU A 199 4.46 -8.91 6.47
N ARG A 200 5.60 -8.93 7.17
CA ARG A 200 5.82 -8.12 8.38
C ARG A 200 5.68 -6.64 8.06
N SER A 201 5.01 -5.91 8.93
CA SER A 201 4.85 -4.44 8.83
C SER A 201 6.14 -3.66 9.12
N LEU A 202 7.14 -4.30 9.74
CA LEU A 202 8.46 -3.74 10.02
C LEU A 202 9.50 -4.87 10.03
N SER A 203 10.69 -4.63 9.47
CA SER A 203 11.81 -5.58 9.54
C SER A 203 12.32 -5.76 10.98
N PRO A 204 12.61 -7.00 11.42
CA PRO A 204 13.21 -7.27 12.72
C PRO A 204 14.67 -6.81 12.83
N ILE A 205 15.31 -6.51 11.70
CA ILE A 205 16.71 -6.07 11.60
C ILE A 205 16.75 -4.73 10.87
N GLN A 206 17.54 -3.79 11.40
CA GLN A 206 17.83 -2.50 10.77
C GLN A 206 18.88 -2.66 9.66
N ASP A 207 19.03 -1.64 8.81
CA ASP A 207 20.05 -1.65 7.74
C ASP A 207 21.48 -1.86 8.26
N SER A 208 21.76 -1.42 9.50
CA SER A 208 23.05 -1.64 10.16
C SER A 208 23.33 -3.09 10.56
N GLY A 209 22.36 -4.00 10.37
CA GLY A 209 22.42 -5.40 10.83
C GLY A 209 22.01 -5.61 12.28
N ASN A 210 21.70 -4.54 13.03
CA ASN A 210 21.28 -4.64 14.43
C ASN A 210 19.79 -4.99 14.56
N PRO A 211 19.36 -5.62 15.66
CA PRO A 211 17.94 -5.78 15.97
C PRO A 211 17.21 -4.44 15.96
N ASN A 212 16.03 -4.42 15.34
CA ASN A 212 15.20 -3.23 15.30
C ASN A 212 14.48 -3.04 16.65
N PRO A 213 14.77 -1.98 17.41
CA PRO A 213 14.21 -1.78 18.75
C PRO A 213 12.69 -1.56 18.73
N ASN A 214 12.14 -1.15 17.59
CA ASN A 214 10.70 -0.94 17.42
C ASN A 214 9.96 -2.20 16.97
N TYR A 215 10.67 -3.29 16.66
CA TYR A 215 10.03 -4.53 16.20
C TYR A 215 9.36 -5.28 17.36
N ILE A 216 8.09 -5.64 17.16
CA ILE A 216 7.24 -6.41 18.06
C ILE A 216 6.62 -7.56 17.26
N GLY A 217 7.24 -8.74 17.33
CA GLY A 217 6.83 -9.91 16.55
C GLY A 217 5.66 -10.71 17.13
N LYS A 218 5.11 -10.33 18.29
CA LYS A 218 3.94 -10.99 18.91
C LYS A 218 2.81 -9.99 19.14
N TYR A 219 1.66 -10.26 18.55
CA TYR A 219 0.46 -9.47 18.73
C TYR A 219 -0.44 -10.13 19.78
N GLY A 220 -0.50 -9.55 20.98
CA GLY A 220 -1.30 -10.12 22.07
C GLY A 220 -1.28 -9.29 23.36
N GLY A 221 -1.98 -9.78 24.38
CA GLY A 221 -2.14 -9.09 25.66
C GLY A 221 -3.26 -8.05 25.65
N ASN A 222 -3.10 -6.98 26.44
CA ASN A 222 -4.09 -5.92 26.56
C ASN A 222 -4.11 -5.01 25.31
N ARG A 223 -5.11 -4.13 25.21
CA ARG A 223 -5.28 -3.19 24.09
C ARG A 223 -3.98 -2.44 23.77
N ARG A 224 -3.36 -1.81 24.78
CA ARG A 224 -2.12 -1.04 24.59
C ARG A 224 -0.99 -1.85 23.95
N LYS A 225 -0.78 -3.10 24.37
CA LYS A 225 0.25 -3.99 23.78
C LYS A 225 -0.07 -4.37 22.34
N ARG A 226 -1.33 -4.67 22.05
CA ARG A 226 -1.80 -5.04 20.71
C ARG A 226 -1.67 -3.87 19.75
N ASP A 227 -2.22 -2.71 20.11
CA ASP A 227 -2.21 -1.50 19.29
C ASP A 227 -0.76 -1.04 19.03
N ALA A 228 0.15 -1.19 20.02
CA ALA A 228 1.57 -0.90 19.84
C ALA A 228 2.28 -1.84 18.84
N ALA A 229 1.84 -3.10 18.73
CA ALA A 229 2.43 -4.10 17.84
C ALA A 229 1.85 -4.09 16.42
N TYR A 230 0.66 -3.51 16.24
CA TYR A 230 -0.21 -3.71 15.06
C TYR A 230 0.46 -3.37 13.72
N HIS A 231 1.31 -2.34 13.68
CA HIS A 231 2.13 -1.98 12.51
C HIS A 231 3.63 -1.97 12.79
N GLN A 232 4.07 -2.69 13.83
CA GLN A 232 5.46 -2.70 14.28
C GLN A 232 6.06 -4.11 14.23
N GLY A 233 5.65 -4.96 13.31
CA GLY A 233 6.20 -6.32 13.16
C GLY A 233 5.14 -7.40 12.94
N THR A 234 3.89 -7.10 13.32
CA THR A 234 2.72 -7.89 12.94
C THR A 234 2.69 -8.12 11.43
N VAL A 235 2.36 -9.33 11.02
CA VAL A 235 2.24 -9.75 9.62
C VAL A 235 0.84 -9.45 9.12
N TRP A 236 0.75 -8.89 7.93
CA TRP A 236 -0.53 -8.53 7.29
C TRP A 236 -0.79 -9.44 6.09
N GLY A 237 -1.95 -10.11 6.09
CA GLY A 237 -2.30 -11.10 5.08
C GLY A 237 -2.50 -10.51 3.69
N TRP A 238 -3.21 -9.38 3.60
CA TRP A 238 -3.51 -8.72 2.33
C TRP A 238 -2.25 -8.29 1.56
N LEU A 239 -1.13 -8.00 2.25
CA LEU A 239 0.14 -7.63 1.61
C LEU A 239 0.75 -8.74 0.76
N LEU A 240 0.30 -10.00 0.91
CA LEU A 240 0.71 -11.07 0.02
C LEU A 240 0.28 -10.81 -1.44
N GLY A 241 -0.84 -10.11 -1.63
CA GLY A 241 -1.32 -9.70 -2.94
C GLY A 241 -0.38 -8.74 -3.67
N PRO A 242 -0.13 -7.52 -3.15
CA PRO A 242 0.87 -6.60 -3.70
C PRO A 242 2.24 -7.25 -3.89
N PHE A 243 2.67 -8.11 -2.95
CA PHE A 243 3.93 -8.84 -3.07
C PHE A 243 3.98 -9.75 -4.30
N ILE A 244 2.93 -10.51 -4.55
CA ILE A 244 2.86 -11.40 -5.70
C ILE A 244 2.84 -10.60 -7.01
N SER A 245 2.05 -9.53 -7.09
CA SER A 245 2.02 -8.67 -8.28
C SER A 245 3.40 -8.04 -8.54
N ALA A 246 4.06 -7.50 -7.51
CA ALA A 246 5.43 -6.98 -7.63
C ALA A 246 6.44 -8.06 -8.06
N HIS A 247 6.32 -9.29 -7.55
CA HIS A 247 7.15 -10.41 -7.98
C HIS A 247 6.92 -10.76 -9.45
N LEU A 248 5.67 -10.77 -9.91
CA LEU A 248 5.35 -10.97 -11.33
C LEU A 248 5.93 -9.87 -12.20
N HIS A 249 5.87 -8.60 -11.78
CA HIS A 249 6.52 -7.48 -12.47
C HIS A 249 8.04 -7.65 -12.57
N ALA A 250 8.70 -8.08 -11.48
CA ALA A 250 10.16 -8.20 -11.39
C ALA A 250 10.76 -9.40 -12.13
N TYR A 251 10.09 -10.55 -12.10
CA TYR A 251 10.65 -11.82 -12.57
C TYR A 251 9.86 -12.48 -13.70
N ARG A 252 8.60 -12.08 -13.92
CA ARG A 252 7.70 -12.74 -14.88
C ARG A 252 7.62 -14.26 -14.66
N ASP A 253 7.70 -14.69 -13.40
CA ASP A 253 7.72 -16.10 -13.00
C ASP A 253 6.42 -16.46 -12.24
N PRO A 254 5.34 -16.84 -12.97
CA PRO A 254 4.07 -17.23 -12.37
C PRO A 254 4.14 -18.56 -11.61
N VAL A 255 5.08 -19.45 -11.96
CA VAL A 255 5.25 -20.74 -11.29
C VAL A 255 5.74 -20.53 -9.87
N ARG A 256 6.73 -19.65 -9.68
CA ARG A 256 7.19 -19.26 -8.34
C ARG A 256 6.16 -18.42 -7.60
N ALA A 257 5.49 -17.49 -8.28
CA ALA A 257 4.43 -16.68 -7.68
C ALA A 257 3.33 -17.55 -7.03
N LYS A 258 2.88 -18.60 -7.74
CA LYS A 258 1.87 -19.54 -7.23
C LYS A 258 2.30 -20.27 -5.96
N LYS A 259 3.60 -20.56 -5.79
CA LYS A 259 4.11 -21.27 -4.61
C LYS A 259 3.96 -20.45 -3.33
N TYR A 260 3.96 -19.11 -3.40
CA TYR A 260 3.73 -18.26 -2.23
C TYR A 260 2.30 -18.38 -1.67
N LEU A 261 1.35 -18.90 -2.46
CA LEU A 261 -0.03 -19.14 -2.01
C LEU A 261 -0.21 -20.49 -1.29
N ASN A 262 0.77 -21.40 -1.37
CA ASN A 262 0.64 -22.74 -0.76
C ASN A 262 0.34 -22.70 0.74
N PRO A 263 0.98 -21.85 1.57
CA PRO A 263 0.68 -21.83 3.00
C PRO A 263 -0.75 -21.34 3.30
N ILE A 264 -1.37 -20.57 2.42
CA ILE A 264 -2.74 -20.09 2.61
C ILE A 264 -3.76 -21.25 2.63
N ILE A 265 -3.45 -22.38 1.98
CA ILE A 265 -4.31 -23.58 2.01
C ILE A 265 -4.51 -24.06 3.45
N GLU A 266 -3.49 -23.96 4.30
CA GLU A 266 -3.58 -24.29 5.72
C GLU A 266 -4.49 -23.32 6.46
N GLN A 267 -4.43 -22.01 6.16
CA GLN A 267 -5.32 -21.00 6.73
C GLN A 267 -6.78 -21.26 6.40
N LEU A 268 -7.10 -21.76 5.19
CA LEU A 268 -8.48 -22.07 4.85
C LEU A 268 -9.11 -23.16 5.74
N THR A 269 -8.30 -23.96 6.43
CA THR A 269 -8.76 -25.04 7.33
C THR A 269 -8.55 -24.73 8.81
N THR A 270 -7.99 -23.56 9.15
CA THR A 270 -7.67 -23.16 10.52
C THR A 270 -8.17 -21.74 10.80
N HIS A 271 -8.53 -21.43 12.05
CA HIS A 271 -8.87 -20.07 12.51
C HIS A 271 -9.71 -19.20 11.55
N GLY A 272 -11.02 -19.47 11.47
CA GLY A 272 -11.90 -18.82 10.49
C GLY A 272 -12.06 -19.65 9.21
N ILE A 273 -12.43 -20.92 9.36
CA ILE A 273 -12.56 -21.93 8.28
C ILE A 273 -13.23 -21.34 7.04
N GLY A 274 -12.59 -21.53 5.88
CA GLY A 274 -13.04 -21.00 4.59
C GLY A 274 -12.74 -19.51 4.38
N SER A 275 -12.02 -18.87 5.29
CA SER A 275 -11.61 -17.47 5.22
C SER A 275 -10.12 -17.30 5.50
N ILE A 276 -9.67 -16.05 5.48
CA ILE A 276 -8.29 -15.67 5.75
C ILE A 276 -8.30 -14.57 6.79
N SER A 277 -7.48 -14.76 7.82
CA SER A 277 -7.32 -13.79 8.90
C SER A 277 -6.71 -12.48 8.41
N GLU A 278 -6.98 -11.42 9.17
CA GLU A 278 -6.44 -10.08 8.93
C GLU A 278 -4.92 -10.03 9.13
N ILE A 279 -4.47 -10.50 10.29
CA ILE A 279 -3.09 -10.39 10.75
C ILE A 279 -2.58 -11.68 11.40
N PHE A 280 -1.26 -11.78 11.48
CA PHE A 280 -0.54 -12.88 12.10
C PHE A 280 0.60 -12.35 12.99
N ASP A 281 1.01 -13.14 13.98
CA ASP A 281 2.26 -12.85 14.70
C ASP A 281 3.43 -12.78 13.70
N GLY A 282 4.33 -11.80 13.88
CA GLY A 282 5.55 -11.65 13.04
C GLY A 282 6.62 -12.70 13.30
N ASP A 283 6.61 -13.31 14.47
CA ASP A 283 7.53 -14.38 14.85
C ASP A 283 6.84 -15.74 14.83
N ASN A 284 7.62 -16.78 14.53
CA ASN A 284 7.21 -18.19 14.60
C ASN A 284 6.41 -18.48 15.91
N PRO A 285 5.25 -19.15 15.88
CA PRO A 285 4.66 -19.89 14.77
C PRO A 285 3.71 -19.12 13.85
N PHE A 286 3.83 -17.79 13.75
CA PHE A 286 2.97 -16.97 12.87
C PHE A 286 1.47 -17.17 13.14
N SER A 287 1.10 -17.25 14.42
CA SER A 287 -0.28 -17.52 14.81
C SER A 287 -1.25 -16.48 14.24
N PRO A 288 -2.42 -16.88 13.74
CA PRO A 288 -3.45 -15.94 13.29
C PRO A 288 -3.99 -15.11 14.46
N ARG A 289 -4.29 -13.85 14.19
CA ARG A 289 -4.71 -12.81 15.14
C ARG A 289 -5.75 -11.88 14.50
N GLY A 290 -6.28 -10.96 15.29
CA GLY A 290 -7.17 -9.90 14.80
C GLY A 290 -8.49 -10.45 14.29
N CYS A 291 -9.03 -9.83 13.24
CA CYS A 291 -10.24 -10.30 12.59
C CYS A 291 -10.00 -11.65 11.89
N ILE A 292 -10.83 -12.65 12.22
CA ILE A 292 -10.68 -14.03 11.72
C ILE A 292 -11.04 -14.19 10.24
N ALA A 293 -11.83 -13.27 9.69
CA ALA A 293 -12.37 -13.33 8.34
C ALA A 293 -12.40 -11.92 7.76
N GLN A 294 -11.37 -11.57 7.01
CA GLN A 294 -11.13 -10.17 6.65
C GLN A 294 -11.13 -9.96 5.13
N ALA A 295 -11.98 -9.01 4.69
CA ALA A 295 -12.29 -8.81 3.27
C ALA A 295 -11.05 -8.59 2.40
N TRP A 296 -10.14 -7.69 2.77
CA TRP A 296 -8.94 -7.42 1.98
C TRP A 296 -7.97 -8.61 1.88
N SER A 297 -7.91 -9.47 2.90
CA SER A 297 -7.02 -10.63 2.93
C SER A 297 -7.55 -11.66 1.95
N VAL A 298 -8.86 -11.92 1.98
CA VAL A 298 -9.51 -12.84 1.04
C VAL A 298 -9.46 -12.30 -0.39
N ALA A 299 -9.83 -11.03 -0.58
CA ALA A 299 -9.90 -10.40 -1.89
C ALA A 299 -8.54 -10.37 -2.60
N GLU A 300 -7.46 -10.00 -1.90
CA GLU A 300 -6.12 -9.95 -2.50
C GLU A 300 -5.64 -11.33 -2.96
N ILE A 301 -5.93 -12.40 -2.20
CA ILE A 301 -5.58 -13.77 -2.62
C ILE A 301 -6.35 -14.20 -3.86
N LEU A 302 -7.65 -13.91 -3.94
CA LEU A 302 -8.45 -14.19 -5.14
C LEU A 302 -7.98 -13.38 -6.35
N ARG A 303 -7.63 -12.10 -6.14
CA ARG A 303 -7.12 -11.20 -7.17
C ARG A 303 -5.84 -11.75 -7.77
N VAL A 304 -4.84 -12.07 -6.95
CA VAL A 304 -3.55 -12.56 -7.45
C VAL A 304 -3.61 -13.99 -7.96
N TRP A 305 -4.52 -14.84 -7.47
CA TRP A 305 -4.77 -16.14 -8.08
C TRP A 305 -5.19 -15.98 -9.55
N THR A 306 -6.10 -15.04 -9.81
CA THR A 306 -6.57 -14.71 -11.17
C THR A 306 -5.43 -14.12 -12.00
N GLU A 307 -4.67 -13.19 -11.43
CA GLU A 307 -3.52 -12.56 -12.08
C GLU A 307 -2.45 -13.59 -12.49
N ILE A 308 -2.05 -14.50 -11.59
CA ILE A 308 -1.07 -15.56 -11.87
C ILE A 308 -1.55 -16.43 -13.05
N ASN A 309 -2.84 -16.80 -13.08
CA ASN A 309 -3.38 -17.61 -14.18
C ASN A 309 -3.32 -16.90 -15.53
N ARG A 310 -3.47 -15.57 -15.57
CA ARG A 310 -3.28 -14.79 -16.81
C ARG A 310 -1.83 -14.78 -17.30
N TYR A 311 -0.85 -14.90 -16.40
CA TYR A 311 0.57 -15.00 -16.78
C TYR A 311 0.98 -16.41 -17.25
N MET A 312 0.21 -17.45 -16.90
CA MET A 312 0.49 -18.83 -17.31
C MET A 312 -0.13 -19.21 -18.66
N ASN A 313 -1.13 -18.44 -19.11
CA ASN A 313 -1.81 -18.63 -20.39
C ASN A 313 -1.16 -17.76 -21.48
#